data_AF-A0A969L784-F1
#
_entry.id   AF-A0A969L784-F1
#
_cell.length_a   1.000
_cell.length_b   1.000
_cell.length_c   1.000
_cell.angle_alpha   90.00
_cell.angle_beta   90.00
_cell.angle_gamma   90.00
#
_symmetry.space_group_name_H-M   'P 1'
#
loop_
_entity.id
_entity.type
_entity.pdbx_description
1 polymer ?
#
loop_
_entity_poly.entity_id
_entity_poly.type
_entity_poly.pdbx_seq_one_letter_code
_entity_poly.pdbx_strand_id
1 'polypeptide(L)'
;RVVLVDNLQWNDQQYDGSSWQLNPMDGAGETSGSTIHLATDDTCENVAKTLYHEYQHARIPRRFASGSWGSEEQYAYTLETSWAIDRGLTPDPGLTTTDPSTGETVVDSSGVSSQVESYPGLDAANPGEVIEKVGSSRVRVRMPDGRVTVRDAVAGDSVPGPRQITNPQAVSDREWTCL
;
A
#
# COMPACT_ATOMS: atom_id res chain seq x y z
N ARG A 1 -11.97 -8.77 -11.95
CA ARG A 1 -12.00 -10.19 -11.50
C ARG A 1 -11.33 -10.25 -10.14
N VAL A 2 -11.84 -11.07 -9.23
CA VAL A 2 -11.20 -11.33 -7.94
C VAL A 2 -10.47 -12.67 -7.96
N VAL A 3 -9.29 -12.72 -7.35
CA VAL A 3 -8.49 -13.92 -7.11
C VAL A 3 -8.17 -13.97 -5.62
N LEU A 4 -8.65 -15.01 -4.94
CA LEU A 4 -8.31 -15.27 -3.55
C LEU A 4 -6.95 -15.94 -3.48
N VAL A 5 -6.17 -15.62 -2.45
CA VAL A 5 -4.83 -16.19 -2.24
C VAL A 5 -4.67 -16.54 -0.76
N ASP A 6 -3.89 -17.57 -0.47
CA ASP A 6 -3.58 -17.94 0.93
C ASP A 6 -2.56 -16.98 1.55
N ASN A 7 -1.69 -16.41 0.72
CA ASN A 7 -0.67 -15.45 1.12
C ASN A 7 -0.29 -14.55 -0.07
N LEU A 8 -0.07 -13.28 0.22
CA LEU A 8 0.49 -12.28 -0.69
C LEU A 8 1.64 -11.59 0.03
N GLN A 9 2.81 -11.58 -0.57
CA GLN A 9 4.01 -10.98 0.02
C GLN A 9 4.89 -10.39 -1.08
N TRP A 10 5.62 -9.33 -0.78
CA TRP A 10 6.72 -8.85 -1.61
C TRP A 10 8.04 -9.11 -0.91
N ASN A 11 9.00 -9.70 -1.64
CA ASN A 11 10.38 -9.88 -1.17
C ASN A 11 11.16 -8.57 -1.25
N ASP A 12 10.63 -7.55 -0.59
CA ASP A 12 11.23 -6.23 -0.52
C ASP A 12 12.61 -6.31 0.11
N GLN A 13 13.39 -5.27 -0.13
CA GLN A 13 14.75 -5.22 0.36
C GLN A 13 15.04 -3.90 1.02
N GLN A 14 15.88 -3.94 2.05
CA GLN A 14 16.38 -2.77 2.75
C GLN A 14 17.90 -2.77 2.76
N TYR A 15 18.50 -1.60 2.55
CA TYR A 15 19.93 -1.41 2.60
C TYR A 15 20.38 -1.17 4.05
N ASP A 16 21.28 -2.01 4.56
CA ASP A 16 21.80 -1.91 5.94
C ASP A 16 22.96 -0.92 6.10
N GLY A 17 23.35 -0.24 5.01
CA GLY A 17 24.54 0.61 4.93
C GLY A 17 25.72 -0.04 4.22
N SER A 18 25.67 -1.36 4.00
CA SER A 18 26.71 -2.14 3.34
C SER A 18 26.19 -3.06 2.23
N SER A 19 25.00 -3.63 2.41
CA SER A 19 24.38 -4.56 1.46
C SER A 19 22.86 -4.56 1.58
N TRP A 20 22.20 -5.10 0.55
CA TRP A 20 20.75 -5.26 0.53
C TRP A 20 20.35 -6.54 1.25
N GLN A 21 19.50 -6.42 2.26
CA GLN A 21 18.90 -7.54 2.98
C GLN A 21 17.45 -7.72 2.53
N LEU A 22 16.95 -8.95 2.59
CA LEU A 22 15.52 -9.20 2.47
C LEU A 22 14.81 -8.57 3.68
N ASN A 23 13.77 -7.82 3.41
CA ASN A 23 12.86 -7.27 4.40
C ASN A 23 11.43 -7.40 3.85
N PRO A 24 10.86 -8.63 3.81
CA PRO A 24 9.60 -8.88 3.14
C PRO A 24 8.45 -8.08 3.75
N MET A 25 7.50 -7.67 2.90
CA MET A 25 6.26 -7.03 3.30
C MET A 25 5.08 -7.93 2.97
N ASP A 26 4.25 -8.22 3.96
CA ASP A 26 2.99 -8.95 3.76
C ASP A 26 1.91 -8.01 3.19
N GLY A 27 1.08 -8.56 2.31
CA GLY A 27 -0.01 -7.85 1.65
C GLY A 27 -1.36 -8.46 1.96
N ALA A 28 -2.34 -7.62 2.26
CA ALA A 28 -3.74 -8.04 2.32
C ALA A 28 -4.38 -8.10 0.92
N GLY A 29 -3.93 -7.27 -0.02
CA GLY A 29 -4.46 -7.21 -1.38
C GLY A 29 -3.51 -6.54 -2.37
N GLU A 30 -3.80 -6.69 -3.66
CA GLU A 30 -3.12 -5.99 -4.75
C GLU A 30 -4.00 -5.95 -6.00
N THR A 31 -3.99 -4.80 -6.66
CA THR A 31 -4.58 -4.59 -7.98
C THR A 31 -3.55 -4.69 -9.09
N SER A 32 -3.74 -5.65 -9.99
CA SER A 32 -2.96 -5.81 -11.22
C SER A 32 -3.86 -5.79 -12.45
N GLY A 33 -3.85 -4.66 -13.17
CA GLY A 33 -4.73 -4.43 -14.31
C GLY A 33 -6.20 -4.46 -13.89
N SER A 34 -6.97 -5.44 -14.40
CA SER A 34 -8.38 -5.64 -14.04
C SER A 34 -8.60 -6.75 -12.99
N THR A 35 -7.53 -7.20 -12.35
CA THR A 35 -7.54 -8.30 -11.38
C THR A 35 -7.17 -7.79 -10.01
N ILE A 36 -7.98 -8.10 -9.00
CA ILE A 36 -7.69 -7.86 -7.59
C ILE A 36 -7.31 -9.21 -6.98
N HIS A 37 -6.13 -9.29 -6.38
CA HIS A 37 -5.72 -10.39 -5.51
C HIS A 37 -6.05 -10.02 -4.07
N LEU A 38 -6.60 -10.96 -3.31
CA LEU A 38 -7.02 -10.74 -1.93
C LEU A 38 -6.57 -11.91 -1.07
N ALA A 39 -5.76 -11.63 -0.06
CA ALA A 39 -5.53 -12.54 1.04
C ALA A 39 -6.81 -12.65 1.88
N THR A 40 -7.16 -13.85 2.32
CA THR A 40 -8.42 -14.12 3.02
C THR A 40 -8.23 -14.64 4.44
N ASP A 41 -7.03 -14.54 4.99
CA ASP A 41 -6.68 -14.97 6.34
C ASP A 41 -7.00 -13.92 7.42
N ASP A 42 -7.94 -13.01 7.14
CA ASP A 42 -8.39 -11.94 8.03
C ASP A 42 -9.92 -11.98 8.23
N THR A 43 -10.43 -11.15 9.13
CA THR A 43 -11.86 -10.97 9.37
C THR A 43 -12.59 -10.49 8.13
N CYS A 44 -13.86 -10.89 7.99
CA CYS A 44 -14.76 -10.45 6.91
C CYS A 44 -14.73 -8.93 6.67
N GLU A 45 -14.62 -8.17 7.77
CA GLU A 45 -14.61 -6.72 7.74
C GLU A 45 -13.31 -6.17 7.15
N ASN A 46 -12.16 -6.70 7.55
CA ASN A 46 -10.87 -6.32 6.99
C ASN A 46 -10.76 -6.73 5.52
N VAL A 47 -11.20 -7.94 5.15
CA VAL A 47 -11.22 -8.37 3.74
C VAL A 47 -12.11 -7.45 2.90
N ALA A 48 -13.25 -7.00 3.43
CA ALA A 48 -14.13 -6.05 2.73
C ALA A 48 -13.46 -4.67 2.55
N LYS A 49 -12.75 -4.17 3.57
CA LYS A 49 -11.95 -2.94 3.50
C LYS A 49 -10.83 -3.07 2.46
N THR A 50 -10.04 -4.15 2.50
CA THR A 50 -8.99 -4.41 1.52
C THR A 50 -9.55 -4.50 0.10
N LEU A 51 -10.66 -5.21 -0.13
CA LEU A 51 -11.30 -5.25 -1.45
C LEU A 51 -11.72 -3.85 -1.91
N TYR A 52 -12.22 -3.02 -1.00
CA TYR A 52 -12.58 -1.64 -1.31
C TYR A 52 -11.35 -0.78 -1.65
N HIS A 53 -10.25 -0.91 -0.90
CA HIS A 53 -8.96 -0.25 -1.17
C HIS A 53 -8.44 -0.58 -2.56
N GLU A 54 -8.36 -1.88 -2.87
CA GLU A 54 -7.91 -2.36 -4.17
C GLU A 54 -8.84 -1.92 -5.31
N TYR A 55 -10.14 -1.87 -5.05
CA TYR A 55 -11.08 -1.31 -6.00
C TYR A 55 -10.83 0.19 -6.29
N GLN A 56 -10.33 0.96 -5.32
CA GLN A 56 -9.91 2.35 -5.58
C GLN A 56 -8.67 2.39 -6.47
N HIS A 57 -7.66 1.54 -6.22
CA HIS A 57 -6.48 1.42 -7.10
C HIS A 57 -6.88 1.13 -8.54
N ALA A 58 -7.84 0.23 -8.77
CA ALA A 58 -8.34 -0.08 -10.12
C ALA A 58 -9.01 1.11 -10.85
N ARG A 59 -9.41 2.15 -10.11
CA ARG A 59 -10.19 3.29 -10.61
C ARG A 59 -9.52 4.64 -10.35
N ILE A 60 -8.27 4.61 -9.89
CA ILE A 60 -7.61 5.78 -9.37
C ILE A 60 -7.47 6.86 -10.46
N PRO A 61 -7.80 8.13 -10.18
CA PRO A 61 -7.65 9.18 -11.17
C PRO A 61 -6.19 9.30 -11.64
N ARG A 62 -5.99 9.51 -12.95
CA ARG A 62 -4.65 9.56 -13.57
C ARG A 62 -3.66 10.49 -12.87
N ARG A 63 -4.12 11.60 -12.29
CA ARG A 63 -3.26 12.56 -11.58
C ARG A 63 -2.54 11.95 -10.36
N PHE A 64 -3.14 10.95 -9.73
CA PHE A 64 -2.51 10.19 -8.65
C PHE A 64 -1.68 9.04 -9.22
N ALA A 65 -2.26 8.30 -10.18
CA ALA A 65 -1.62 7.16 -10.87
C ALA A 65 -0.29 7.49 -11.59
N SER A 66 -0.06 8.76 -11.92
CA SER A 66 1.15 9.22 -12.61
C SER A 66 2.10 10.00 -11.70
N GLY A 67 1.74 10.18 -10.42
CA GLY A 67 2.49 11.01 -9.48
C GLY A 67 3.59 10.22 -8.78
N SER A 68 3.20 9.44 -7.78
CA SER A 68 4.06 8.57 -6.97
C SER A 68 3.22 7.45 -6.38
N TRP A 69 3.84 6.32 -6.06
CA TRP A 69 3.17 5.25 -5.31
C TRP A 69 2.52 5.81 -4.04
N GLY A 70 3.25 6.64 -3.30
CA GLY A 70 2.73 7.23 -2.05
C GLY A 70 1.48 8.09 -2.26
N SER A 71 1.37 8.80 -3.38
CA SER A 71 0.15 9.57 -3.68
C SER A 71 -1.04 8.65 -3.98
N GLU A 72 -0.78 7.49 -4.60
CA GLU A 72 -1.80 6.50 -4.90
C GLU A 72 -2.34 5.87 -3.62
N GLU A 73 -1.45 5.39 -2.74
CA GLU A 73 -1.83 4.79 -1.46
C GLU A 73 -2.52 5.80 -0.53
N GLN A 74 -2.04 7.04 -0.45
CA GLN A 74 -2.69 8.08 0.37
C GLN A 74 -4.15 8.29 -0.07
N TYR A 75 -4.38 8.31 -1.39
CA TYR A 75 -5.73 8.45 -1.93
C TYR A 75 -6.59 7.22 -1.60
N ALA A 76 -6.08 6.02 -1.80
CA ALA A 76 -6.79 4.77 -1.54
C ALA A 76 -7.15 4.63 -0.04
N TYR A 77 -6.18 4.79 0.87
CA TYR A 77 -6.41 4.73 2.32
C TYR A 77 -7.39 5.79 2.82
N THR A 78 -7.32 7.02 2.28
CA THR A 78 -8.27 8.08 2.64
C THR A 78 -9.70 7.66 2.29
N LEU A 79 -9.91 7.10 1.09
CA LEU A 79 -11.23 6.65 0.66
C LEU A 79 -11.70 5.40 1.40
N GLU A 80 -10.81 4.44 1.66
CA GLU A 80 -11.12 3.23 2.43
C GLU A 80 -11.56 3.61 3.85
N THR A 81 -10.79 4.47 4.52
CA THR A 81 -11.08 4.89 5.90
C THR A 81 -12.40 5.66 5.97
N SER A 82 -12.63 6.60 5.04
CA SER A 82 -13.91 7.32 4.96
C SER A 82 -15.08 6.36 4.72
N TRP A 83 -14.91 5.39 3.82
CA TRP A 83 -15.93 4.39 3.53
C TRP A 83 -16.23 3.49 4.73
N ALA A 84 -15.20 3.06 5.48
CA ALA A 84 -15.38 2.26 6.69
C ALA A 84 -16.20 3.02 7.75
N ILE A 85 -15.87 4.30 7.98
CA ILE A 85 -16.63 5.19 8.88
C ILE A 85 -18.09 5.29 8.42
N ASP A 86 -18.33 5.63 7.15
CA ASP A 86 -19.68 5.82 6.59
C ASP A 86 -20.55 4.56 6.66
N ARG A 87 -19.92 3.37 6.63
CA ARG A 87 -20.61 2.08 6.71
C ARG A 87 -20.78 1.55 8.13
N GLY A 88 -20.24 2.25 9.14
CA GLY A 88 -20.23 1.78 10.53
C GLY A 88 -19.37 0.54 10.74
N LEU A 89 -18.37 0.32 9.88
CA LEU A 89 -17.32 -0.66 10.11
C LEU A 89 -16.30 -0.06 11.10
N THR A 90 -15.55 -0.91 11.77
CA THR A 90 -14.40 -0.55 12.61
C THR A 90 -13.27 -0.05 11.69
N PRO A 91 -13.01 1.28 11.66
CA PRO A 91 -11.88 1.79 10.91
C PRO A 91 -10.58 1.48 11.65
N ASP A 92 -9.45 1.56 10.95
CA ASP A 92 -8.15 1.47 11.60
C ASP A 92 -7.97 2.68 12.56
N PRO A 93 -7.71 2.44 13.86
CA PRO A 93 -7.50 3.52 14.82
C PRO A 93 -6.28 4.39 14.51
N GLY A 94 -5.28 3.88 13.78
CA GLY A 94 -4.13 4.64 13.30
C GLY A 94 -4.45 5.56 12.11
N LEU A 95 -5.60 5.37 11.46
CA LEU A 95 -6.04 6.17 10.30
C LEU A 95 -7.19 7.12 10.64
N THR A 96 -7.63 7.16 11.89
CA THR A 96 -8.78 7.95 12.32
C THR A 96 -8.46 8.86 13.50
N THR A 97 -9.22 9.94 13.59
CA THR A 97 -9.16 10.90 14.70
C THR A 97 -10.56 11.37 15.05
N THR A 98 -10.70 12.09 16.16
CA THR A 98 -11.97 12.69 16.58
C THR A 98 -12.02 14.14 16.14
N ASP A 99 -13.07 14.52 15.40
CA ASP A 99 -13.34 15.92 15.09
C ASP A 99 -13.62 16.68 16.40
N PRO A 100 -12.83 17.70 16.76
CA PRO A 100 -12.99 18.39 18.04
C PRO A 100 -14.26 19.26 18.13
N SER A 101 -14.90 19.55 16.99
CA SER A 101 -16.11 20.37 16.91
C SER A 101 -17.40 19.55 16.95
N THR A 102 -17.40 18.34 16.35
CA THR A 102 -18.59 17.46 16.30
C THR A 102 -18.49 16.25 17.23
N GLY A 103 -17.28 15.84 17.61
CA GLY A 103 -17.02 14.60 18.34
C GLY A 103 -17.09 13.35 17.47
N GLU A 104 -17.25 13.50 16.15
CA GLU A 104 -17.37 12.39 15.21
C GLU A 104 -15.99 11.79 14.88
N THR A 105 -15.96 10.49 14.59
CA THR A 105 -14.78 9.84 14.03
C THR A 105 -14.62 10.27 12.57
N VAL A 106 -13.45 10.81 12.23
CA VAL A 106 -13.10 11.27 10.89
C VAL A 106 -11.74 10.71 10.47
N VAL A 107 -11.40 10.79 9.18
CA VAL A 107 -10.09 10.38 8.66
C VAL A 107 -8.98 11.26 9.26
N ASP A 108 -7.92 10.63 9.77
CA ASP A 108 -6.69 11.31 10.16
C ASP A 108 -5.71 11.33 8.99
N SER A 109 -5.62 12.47 8.31
CA SER A 109 -4.67 12.66 7.20
C SER A 109 -3.20 12.43 7.59
N SER A 110 -2.83 12.68 8.86
CA SER A 110 -1.48 12.47 9.35
C SER A 110 -1.21 10.98 9.59
N GLY A 111 -2.18 10.28 10.18
CA GLY A 111 -2.17 8.83 10.33
C GLY A 111 -2.06 8.09 8.99
N VAL A 112 -2.85 8.51 8.00
CA VAL A 112 -2.75 7.99 6.62
C VAL A 112 -1.37 8.24 6.01
N SER A 113 -0.82 9.43 6.19
CA SER A 113 0.53 9.75 5.67
C SER A 113 1.59 8.86 6.31
N SER A 114 1.56 8.69 7.63
CA SER A 114 2.48 7.81 8.36
C SER A 114 2.33 6.34 7.98
N GLN A 115 1.12 5.86 7.72
CA GLN A 115 0.90 4.51 7.21
C GLN A 115 1.56 4.32 5.83
N VAL A 116 1.39 5.28 4.92
CA VAL A 116 2.00 5.22 3.58
C VAL A 116 3.52 5.34 3.63
N GLU A 117 4.07 6.12 4.55
CA GLU A 117 5.53 6.26 4.74
C GLU A 117 6.20 4.96 5.20
N SER A 118 5.44 3.98 5.71
CA SER A 118 5.96 2.66 6.06
C SER A 118 6.27 1.77 4.84
N TYR A 119 5.74 2.11 3.66
CA TYR A 119 5.92 1.31 2.45
C TYR A 119 7.35 1.42 1.92
N PRO A 120 7.85 0.37 1.23
CA PRO A 120 9.17 0.37 0.64
C PRO A 120 9.41 1.60 -0.26
N GLY A 121 10.50 2.31 0.04
CA GLY A 121 10.93 3.48 -0.70
C GLY A 121 10.21 4.78 -0.36
N LEU A 122 9.24 4.81 0.55
CA LEU A 122 8.45 6.00 0.91
C LEU A 122 8.81 6.62 2.27
N ASP A 123 9.98 6.29 2.81
CA ASP A 123 10.49 6.83 4.08
C ASP A 123 10.51 8.38 4.09
N ALA A 124 9.90 8.97 5.12
CA ALA A 124 9.86 10.41 5.37
C ALA A 124 11.25 11.06 5.48
N ALA A 125 12.28 10.31 5.87
CA ALA A 125 13.66 10.81 5.93
C ALA A 125 14.27 11.03 4.53
N ASN A 126 13.67 10.47 3.47
CA ASN A 126 14.14 10.61 2.11
C ASN A 126 13.40 11.72 1.36
N PRO A 127 14.12 12.62 0.65
CA PRO A 127 13.50 13.72 -0.10
C PRO A 127 12.79 13.25 -1.39
N GLY A 128 12.48 11.96 -1.54
CA GLY A 128 11.86 11.35 -2.71
C GLY A 128 11.66 9.85 -2.55
N GLU A 129 10.88 9.26 -3.45
CA GLU A 129 10.53 7.84 -3.46
C GLU A 129 11.69 7.01 -4.05
N VAL A 130 12.20 6.03 -3.30
CA VAL A 130 13.22 5.09 -3.77
C VAL A 130 12.53 4.00 -4.60
N ILE A 131 12.64 4.07 -5.93
CA ILE A 131 11.83 3.25 -6.84
C ILE A 131 12.50 1.94 -7.31
N GLU A 132 13.84 1.89 -7.34
CA GLU A 132 14.56 0.66 -7.68
C GLU A 132 16.04 0.72 -7.27
N LYS A 133 16.68 -0.45 -7.21
CA LYS A 133 18.13 -0.58 -7.09
C LYS A 133 18.80 -0.36 -8.44
N VAL A 134 19.97 0.28 -8.42
CA VAL A 134 20.86 0.42 -9.57
C VAL A 134 22.21 -0.23 -9.25
N GLY A 135 22.30 -1.53 -9.50
CA GLY A 135 23.45 -2.34 -9.07
C GLY A 135 23.39 -2.66 -7.58
N SER A 136 24.55 -2.74 -6.92
CA SER A 136 24.64 -3.18 -5.51
C SER A 136 24.59 -2.04 -4.49
N SER A 137 24.94 -0.81 -4.86
CA SER A 137 25.18 0.29 -3.90
C SER A 137 24.52 1.61 -4.28
N ARG A 138 23.66 1.62 -5.30
CA ARG A 138 22.95 2.83 -5.74
C ARG A 138 21.47 2.56 -5.88
N VAL A 139 20.70 3.63 -5.85
CA VAL A 139 19.25 3.61 -6.03
C VAL A 139 18.81 4.67 -7.03
N ARG A 140 17.68 4.40 -7.67
CA ARG A 140 16.95 5.40 -8.46
C ARG A 140 15.87 6.00 -7.57
N VAL A 141 15.78 7.33 -7.55
CA VAL A 141 14.86 8.08 -6.69
C VAL A 141 13.99 8.98 -7.55
N ARG A 142 12.67 8.91 -7.36
CA ARG A 142 11.69 9.84 -7.91
C ARG A 142 11.51 10.99 -6.94
N MET A 143 11.92 12.18 -7.34
CA MET A 143 11.79 13.41 -6.56
C MET A 143 10.33 13.92 -6.58
N PRO A 144 9.92 14.77 -5.63
CA PRO A 144 8.57 15.35 -5.58
C PRO A 144 8.17 16.14 -6.83
N ASP A 145 9.16 16.67 -7.57
CA ASP A 145 8.93 17.35 -8.86
C ASP A 145 8.78 16.38 -10.05
N GLY A 146 8.74 15.07 -9.78
CA GLY A 146 8.63 14.01 -10.77
C GLY A 146 9.93 13.64 -11.47
N ARG A 147 11.03 14.39 -11.25
CA ARG A 147 12.33 14.03 -11.84
C ARG A 147 12.86 12.75 -11.20
N VAL A 148 13.52 11.96 -12.02
CA VAL A 148 14.17 10.72 -11.59
C VAL A 148 15.68 10.94 -11.55
N THR A 149 16.30 10.64 -10.41
CA THR A 149 17.75 10.76 -10.20
C THR A 149 18.34 9.44 -9.72
N VAL A 150 19.67 9.34 -9.72
CA VAL A 150 20.39 8.19 -9.16
C VAL A 150 21.36 8.72 -8.11
N ARG A 151 21.34 8.11 -6.92
CA ARG A 151 22.27 8.39 -5.82
C ARG A 151 22.80 7.10 -5.21
N ASP A 152 23.85 7.22 -4.40
CA ASP A 152 24.29 6.11 -3.57
C ASP A 152 23.17 5.72 -2.58
N ALA A 153 23.07 4.43 -2.31
CA ALA A 153 22.16 3.88 -1.32
C ALA A 153 22.64 4.30 0.08
N VAL A 154 21.69 4.68 0.93
CA VAL A 154 21.94 5.00 2.34
C VAL A 154 21.24 3.98 3.23
N ALA A 155 21.76 3.79 4.44
CA ALA A 155 21.16 2.86 5.39
C ALA A 155 19.68 3.24 5.63
N GLY A 156 18.79 2.26 5.56
CA GLY A 156 17.34 2.45 5.66
C GLY A 156 16.62 2.51 4.31
N ASP A 157 17.30 2.81 3.21
CA ASP A 157 16.69 2.77 1.87
C ASP A 157 16.04 1.42 1.63
N SER A 158 14.77 1.42 1.25
CA SER A 158 14.03 0.23 0.90
C SER A 158 13.55 0.31 -0.55
N VAL A 159 13.39 -0.86 -1.18
CA VAL A 159 12.86 -0.97 -2.54
C VAL A 159 11.82 -2.08 -2.61
N PRO A 160 10.80 -1.94 -3.46
CA PRO A 160 9.87 -3.02 -3.72
C PRO A 160 10.59 -4.19 -4.41
N GLY A 161 10.23 -5.40 -4.02
CA GLY A 161 10.78 -6.66 -4.49
C GLY A 161 9.81 -7.48 -5.32
N PRO A 162 10.22 -8.68 -5.77
CA PRO A 162 9.35 -9.56 -6.52
C PRO A 162 8.21 -10.05 -5.64
N ARG A 163 6.99 -9.94 -6.18
CA ARG A 163 5.76 -10.46 -5.58
C ARG A 163 5.77 -11.98 -5.50
N GLN A 164 5.26 -12.51 -4.39
CA GLN A 164 4.96 -13.91 -4.13
C GLN A 164 3.47 -14.07 -3.83
N ILE A 165 2.84 -15.03 -4.51
CA ILE A 165 1.43 -15.40 -4.31
C ILE A 165 1.36 -16.90 -4.08
N THR A 166 0.62 -17.31 -3.05
CA THR A 166 0.37 -18.72 -2.73
C THR A 166 -1.07 -19.10 -3.06
N ASN A 167 -1.25 -20.23 -3.74
CA ASN A 167 -2.54 -20.86 -4.06
C ASN A 167 -3.61 -19.91 -4.65
N PRO A 168 -3.33 -19.23 -5.78
CA PRO A 168 -4.29 -18.30 -6.38
C PRO A 168 -5.52 -19.02 -6.92
N GLN A 169 -6.71 -18.63 -6.43
CA GLN A 169 -7.99 -19.15 -6.86
C GLN A 169 -8.88 -18.02 -7.42
N ALA A 170 -9.24 -18.11 -8.70
CA ALA A 170 -10.25 -17.23 -9.27
C ALA A 170 -11.61 -17.54 -8.65
N VAL A 171 -12.35 -16.49 -8.26
CA VAL A 171 -13.73 -16.63 -7.79
C VAL A 171 -14.65 -15.75 -8.61
N SER A 172 -15.86 -16.22 -8.86
CA SER A 172 -16.95 -15.39 -9.35
C SER A 172 -17.59 -14.61 -8.19
N ASP A 173 -18.28 -13.52 -8.53
CA ASP A 173 -18.97 -12.66 -7.54
C ASP A 173 -20.01 -13.43 -6.70
N ARG A 174 -20.47 -14.61 -7.16
CA ARG A 174 -21.43 -15.47 -6.46
C ARG A 174 -20.77 -16.49 -5.52
N GLU A 175 -19.50 -16.76 -5.72
CA GLU A 175 -18.70 -17.69 -4.90
C GLU A 175 -17.97 -16.95 -3.78
N TRP A 176 -17.99 -15.62 -3.81
CA TRP A 176 -17.43 -14.81 -2.74
C TRP A 176 -18.36 -14.80 -1.54
N THR A 177 -17.96 -15.53 -0.51
CA THR A 177 -18.53 -15.46 0.83
C THR A 177 -17.41 -15.10 1.78
N CYS A 178 -17.61 -14.12 2.66
CA CYS A 178 -16.67 -13.95 3.76
C CYS A 178 -16.75 -15.22 4.63
N LEU A 179 -15.61 -15.87 4.86
CA LEU A 179 -15.49 -17.13 5.60
C LEU A 179 -15.46 -16.88 7.11
#